data_AF-A0A2S6N857-F1
#
_entry.id   AF-A0A2S6N857-F1
#
_cell.length_a   1.000
_cell.length_b   1.000
_cell.length_c   1.000
_cell.angle_alpha   90.00
_cell.angle_beta   90.00
_cell.angle_gamma   90.00
#
_symmetry.space_group_name_H-M   'P 1'
#
loop_
_entity.id
_entity.type
_entity.pdbx_description
1 polymer ?
#
loop_
_entity_poly.entity_id
_entity_poly.type
_entity_poly.pdbx_seq_one_letter_code
_entity_poly.pdbx_strand_id
1 'polypeptide(L)'
;MPSKGTKKLAVFSRRETPRADQQQRHTTQIARTGRQDLILDGTVISECLCAEKQASPCRDPVFLRDLDTLTAMQLREKYSREANAHRNMKNRRKTEGAIVHPAFEDWQSFLRLVGPMPARKTTLDRINNDDPEYAPGKVAWGDKRTQNSNKGDTLVFRDPATGKTYKTSQLAKRHGVTQGAIRKQLQRGWTDEEIIAGHKLDNVQSALDDTPIAPRRRFAHPTIGEIEHTWKEAHAECLPGYIVLAFSGKQRGLVSEFADRCPTDKAVAIAETCVRRWAAFCKIAKYDEAAYGIPDKPTVEFLHRYAQTAVNFALPIIEREIAELNFYDEPTPPVSDHQAQNFVQLIATTSTFNVSPTPAADKVIPADHEDLRCPPDEFAQTCPDCFPPPGSPEYEKVCERFDASFTKEWPKRRSRIDFDRVAPYYQALIRRIDPDFARLAEHVTAHLCN
;
A
#
# COMPACT_ATOMS: atom_id res chain seq x y z
N MET A 1 5.19 30.18 55.03
CA MET A 1 3.81 30.65 54.74
C MET A 1 3.82 31.44 53.42
N PRO A 2 3.21 30.92 52.35
CA PRO A 2 2.45 31.75 51.42
C PRO A 2 1.00 31.25 51.24
N SER A 3 0.11 32.11 50.76
CA SER A 3 -1.33 31.85 50.68
C SER A 3 -1.73 30.86 49.57
N LYS A 4 -2.72 29.99 49.85
CA LYS A 4 -3.34 29.11 48.85
C LYS A 4 -4.53 29.83 48.20
N GLY A 5 -4.38 30.28 46.96
CA GLY A 5 -5.47 30.87 46.17
C GLY A 5 -6.55 29.85 45.81
N THR A 6 -7.77 30.05 46.30
CA THR A 6 -8.92 29.18 46.01
C THR A 6 -9.53 29.49 44.63
N LYS A 7 -9.53 28.50 43.73
CA LYS A 7 -10.23 28.59 42.45
C LYS A 7 -11.74 28.46 42.67
N LYS A 8 -12.52 29.48 42.27
CA LYS A 8 -13.98 29.41 42.26
C LYS A 8 -14.46 28.41 41.19
N LEU A 9 -15.26 27.43 41.59
CA LEU A 9 -16.05 26.60 40.67
C LEU A 9 -17.23 27.42 40.15
N ALA A 10 -17.31 27.60 38.83
CA ALA A 10 -18.45 28.23 38.18
C ALA A 10 -19.55 27.18 37.96
N VAL A 11 -20.67 27.30 38.69
CA VAL A 11 -21.83 26.41 38.54
C VAL A 11 -22.59 26.78 37.27
N PHE A 12 -22.50 25.92 36.25
CA PHE A 12 -23.23 26.09 34.99
C PHE A 12 -24.70 25.70 35.18
N SER A 13 -25.54 26.68 35.52
CA SER A 13 -26.98 26.47 35.67
C SER A 13 -27.62 26.12 34.33
N ARG A 14 -28.31 24.98 34.25
CA ARG A 14 -29.10 24.59 33.07
C ARG A 14 -30.38 25.42 33.04
N ARG A 15 -30.56 26.25 32.01
CA ARG A 15 -31.87 26.82 31.69
C ARG A 15 -32.72 25.76 31.01
N GLU A 16 -33.79 25.34 31.66
CA GLU A 16 -34.85 24.57 31.04
C GLU A 16 -35.68 25.49 30.13
N THR A 17 -36.02 25.02 28.93
CA THR A 17 -36.93 25.71 28.01
C THR A 17 -38.31 25.03 28.06
N PRO A 18 -39.41 25.78 28.23
CA PRO A 18 -40.74 25.18 28.30
C PRO A 18 -41.14 24.59 26.95
N ARG A 19 -41.72 23.39 26.97
CA ARG A 19 -42.49 22.86 25.84
C ARG A 19 -43.78 23.68 25.70
N ALA A 20 -44.07 24.15 24.49
CA ALA A 20 -45.38 24.66 24.13
C ALA A 20 -46.03 23.67 23.15
N ASP A 21 -47.16 23.08 23.55
CA ASP A 21 -47.96 22.22 22.67
C ASP A 21 -48.82 23.07 21.73
N GLN A 22 -48.66 22.89 20.42
CA GLN A 22 -49.64 23.41 19.45
C GLN A 22 -49.70 22.56 18.18
N GLN A 23 -50.46 21.45 18.23
CA GLN A 23 -50.79 20.66 17.04
C GLN A 23 -51.92 21.33 16.24
N GLN A 24 -51.59 22.23 15.30
CA GLN A 24 -52.53 22.67 14.27
C GLN A 24 -52.47 21.73 13.04
N ARG A 25 -53.60 21.07 12.75
CA ARG A 25 -53.73 20.17 11.60
C ARG A 25 -54.07 20.95 10.33
N HIS A 26 -53.06 21.25 9.51
CA HIS A 26 -53.29 21.72 8.14
C HIS A 26 -53.51 20.56 7.17
N THR A 27 -54.78 20.25 6.89
CA THR A 27 -55.18 19.25 5.89
C THR A 27 -55.15 19.87 4.49
N THR A 28 -54.00 19.86 3.83
CA THR A 28 -53.91 20.29 2.42
C THR A 28 -54.48 19.21 1.50
N GLN A 29 -55.62 19.49 0.86
CA GLN A 29 -56.14 18.66 -0.22
C GLN A 29 -55.21 18.74 -1.43
N ILE A 30 -54.69 17.60 -1.87
CA ILE A 30 -54.05 17.46 -3.19
C ILE A 30 -55.09 16.84 -4.13
N ALA A 31 -55.45 17.55 -5.19
CA ALA A 31 -56.41 17.08 -6.18
C ALA A 31 -55.87 15.84 -6.92
N ARG A 32 -56.64 14.75 -6.89
CA ARG A 32 -56.36 13.55 -7.69
C ARG A 32 -56.81 13.79 -9.13
N THR A 33 -55.89 14.17 -10.01
CA THR A 33 -56.08 13.97 -11.46
C THR A 33 -56.00 12.47 -11.75
N GLY A 34 -57.10 11.91 -12.26
CA GLY A 34 -57.20 10.47 -12.50
C GLY A 34 -56.35 10.03 -13.69
N ARG A 35 -55.44 9.09 -13.46
CA ARG A 35 -54.83 8.27 -14.51
C ARG A 35 -55.45 6.88 -14.41
N GLN A 36 -56.14 6.45 -15.47
CA GLN A 36 -56.67 5.09 -15.56
C GLN A 36 -55.60 4.19 -16.18
N ASP A 37 -54.83 3.52 -15.33
CA ASP A 37 -53.89 2.50 -15.79
C ASP A 37 -54.66 1.18 -15.97
N LEU A 38 -54.81 0.75 -17.23
CA LEU A 38 -55.45 -0.51 -17.61
C LEU A 38 -54.56 -1.68 -17.18
N ILE A 39 -55.04 -2.50 -16.23
CA ILE A 39 -54.34 -3.71 -15.80
C ILE A 39 -54.71 -4.86 -16.76
N LEU A 40 -53.73 -5.29 -17.55
CA LEU A 40 -53.72 -6.58 -18.26
C LEU A 40 -52.40 -7.29 -17.95
N ASP A 41 -52.50 -8.61 -17.74
CA ASP A 41 -51.41 -9.60 -17.73
C ASP A 41 -50.19 -9.35 -16.82
N GLY A 42 -50.49 -9.01 -15.56
CA GLY A 42 -49.86 -9.64 -14.37
C GLY A 42 -48.37 -9.39 -14.09
N THR A 43 -47.64 -8.72 -14.98
CA THR A 43 -46.18 -8.63 -14.93
C THR A 43 -45.76 -7.19 -14.65
N VAL A 44 -45.54 -6.87 -13.37
CA VAL A 44 -45.00 -5.55 -12.97
C VAL A 44 -43.51 -5.48 -13.27
N ILE A 45 -43.17 -5.36 -14.56
CA ILE A 45 -41.85 -4.92 -14.99
C ILE A 45 -41.74 -3.44 -14.61
N SER A 46 -41.21 -3.19 -13.41
CA SER A 46 -40.79 -1.85 -13.01
C SER A 46 -39.54 -1.46 -13.81
N GLU A 47 -39.75 -1.07 -15.07
CA GLU A 47 -38.73 -0.49 -15.93
C GLU A 47 -38.23 0.80 -15.28
N CYS A 48 -37.12 0.69 -14.57
CA CYS A 48 -36.41 1.83 -14.04
C CYS A 48 -35.79 2.58 -15.23
N LEU A 49 -36.55 3.54 -15.79
CA LEU A 49 -36.19 4.40 -16.93
C LEU A 49 -35.06 5.39 -16.58
N CYS A 50 -33.94 4.86 -16.12
CA CYS A 50 -32.61 5.47 -16.16
C CYS A 50 -31.91 5.14 -17.49
N ALA A 51 -32.69 4.85 -18.54
CA ALA A 51 -32.20 4.56 -19.88
C ALA A 51 -31.32 5.71 -20.40
N GLU A 52 -30.24 5.31 -21.03
CA GLU A 52 -29.12 6.12 -21.46
C GLU A 52 -29.52 7.43 -22.19
N LYS A 53 -29.52 8.54 -21.45
CA LYS A 53 -29.16 9.83 -22.04
C LYS A 53 -27.66 9.85 -22.31
N GLN A 54 -27.22 9.09 -23.32
CA GLN A 54 -25.97 9.40 -24.02
C GLN A 54 -26.09 10.86 -24.46
N ALA A 55 -25.26 11.73 -23.88
CA ALA A 55 -25.38 13.16 -24.07
C ALA A 55 -25.10 13.48 -25.54
N SER A 56 -26.15 13.78 -26.30
CA SER A 56 -26.03 14.12 -27.73
C SER A 56 -24.95 15.20 -27.89
N PRO A 57 -23.94 15.00 -28.75
CA PRO A 57 -22.75 15.84 -28.77
C PRO A 57 -23.15 17.30 -28.97
N CYS A 58 -22.58 18.18 -28.13
CA CYS A 58 -23.05 19.55 -27.98
C CYS A 58 -23.00 20.30 -29.33
N ARG A 59 -24.17 20.47 -29.97
CA ARG A 59 -24.34 21.20 -31.24
C ARG A 59 -24.36 22.71 -31.03
N ASP A 60 -23.45 23.22 -30.20
CA ASP A 60 -23.20 24.65 -30.11
C ASP A 60 -22.59 25.14 -31.44
N PRO A 61 -23.26 26.03 -32.20
CA PRO A 61 -22.75 26.52 -33.46
C PRO A 61 -21.45 27.33 -33.31
N VAL A 62 -21.18 27.90 -32.12
CA VAL A 62 -19.91 28.57 -31.82
C VAL A 62 -18.78 27.54 -31.78
N PHE A 63 -18.96 26.44 -31.04
CA PHE A 63 -18.00 25.33 -30.95
C PHE A 63 -17.72 24.68 -32.31
N LEU A 64 -18.75 24.45 -33.14
CA LEU A 64 -18.56 23.91 -34.49
C LEU A 64 -17.75 24.88 -35.37
N ARG A 65 -18.10 26.17 -35.37
CA ARG A 65 -17.33 27.21 -36.08
C ARG A 65 -15.90 27.32 -35.56
N ASP A 66 -15.66 27.14 -34.26
CA ASP A 66 -14.32 27.13 -33.69
C ASP A 66 -13.49 25.95 -34.21
N LEU A 67 -14.07 24.74 -34.30
CA LEU A 67 -13.41 23.57 -34.89
C LEU A 67 -13.06 23.74 -36.37
N ASP A 68 -13.87 24.49 -37.11
CA ASP A 68 -13.71 24.70 -38.55
C ASP A 68 -12.84 25.92 -38.90
N THR A 69 -12.65 26.89 -37.98
CA THR A 69 -11.88 28.13 -38.25
C THR A 69 -10.59 28.30 -37.43
N LEU A 70 -10.44 27.64 -36.28
CA LEU A 70 -9.26 27.80 -35.42
C LEU A 70 -8.19 26.73 -35.69
N THR A 71 -6.93 27.16 -35.69
CA THR A 71 -5.78 26.25 -35.76
C THR A 71 -5.72 25.33 -34.54
N ALA A 72 -5.05 24.18 -34.66
CA ALA A 72 -4.86 23.24 -33.57
C ALA A 72 -4.23 23.86 -32.31
N MET A 73 -3.38 24.89 -32.44
CA MET A 73 -2.84 25.64 -31.30
C MET A 73 -3.89 26.52 -30.62
N GLN A 74 -4.64 27.32 -31.37
CA GLN A 74 -5.72 28.16 -30.84
C GLN A 74 -6.82 27.32 -30.16
N LEU A 75 -7.13 26.13 -30.71
CA LEU A 75 -8.02 25.18 -30.07
C LEU A 75 -7.46 24.60 -28.76
N ARG A 76 -6.14 24.35 -28.67
CA ARG A 76 -5.51 23.90 -27.41
C ARG A 76 -5.44 24.99 -26.35
N GLU A 77 -5.39 26.26 -26.75
CA GLU A 77 -5.48 27.40 -25.83
C GLU A 77 -6.92 27.57 -25.32
N LYS A 78 -7.90 27.63 -26.23
CA LYS A 78 -9.33 27.81 -25.93
C LYS A 78 -9.92 26.64 -25.12
N TYR A 79 -9.61 25.40 -25.50
CA TYR A 79 -10.08 24.17 -24.86
C TYR A 79 -8.94 23.46 -24.11
N SER A 80 -8.23 24.21 -23.28
CA SER A 80 -7.02 23.77 -22.57
C SER A 80 -7.23 22.60 -21.61
N ARG A 81 -8.46 22.37 -21.12
CA ARG A 81 -8.81 21.27 -20.21
C ARG A 81 -8.96 19.96 -20.97
N GLU A 82 -9.66 20.04 -22.09
CA GLU A 82 -9.86 18.99 -23.06
C GLU A 82 -8.53 18.61 -23.72
N ALA A 83 -7.66 19.59 -24.00
CA ALA A 83 -6.30 19.37 -24.50
C ALA A 83 -5.40 18.65 -23.47
N ASN A 84 -5.60 18.92 -22.18
CA ASN A 84 -4.93 18.19 -21.11
C ASN A 84 -5.49 16.76 -20.95
N ALA A 85 -6.80 16.56 -21.08
CA ALA A 85 -7.41 15.22 -21.08
C ALA A 85 -6.92 14.37 -22.27
N HIS A 86 -6.84 14.96 -23.47
CA HIS A 86 -6.25 14.35 -24.67
C HIS A 86 -4.80 13.92 -24.43
N ARG A 87 -3.97 14.81 -23.85
CA ARG A 87 -2.58 14.48 -23.52
C ARG A 87 -2.48 13.36 -22.47
N ASN A 88 -3.33 13.38 -21.45
CA ASN A 88 -3.34 12.35 -20.41
C ASN A 88 -3.73 10.97 -20.98
N MET A 89 -4.77 10.90 -21.81
CA MET A 89 -5.15 9.69 -22.55
C MET A 89 -3.99 9.14 -23.40
N LYS A 90 -3.30 10.00 -24.18
CA LYS A 90 -2.14 9.60 -24.99
C LYS A 90 -0.91 9.23 -24.16
N ASN A 91 -0.81 9.70 -22.91
CA ASN A 91 0.20 9.26 -21.95
C ASN A 91 -0.15 7.89 -21.34
N ARG A 92 -1.42 7.60 -21.03
CA ARG A 92 -1.87 6.29 -20.54
C ARG A 92 -1.51 5.15 -21.48
N ARG A 93 -1.54 5.37 -22.79
CA ARG A 93 -1.04 4.40 -23.78
C ARG A 93 0.44 4.03 -23.57
N LYS A 94 1.26 4.95 -23.07
CA LYS A 94 2.70 4.74 -22.83
C LYS A 94 3.00 4.12 -21.46
N THR A 95 2.13 4.32 -20.45
CA THR A 95 2.41 3.97 -19.05
C THR A 95 1.50 2.89 -18.47
N GLU A 96 0.27 2.79 -18.96
CA GLU A 96 -0.79 1.89 -18.46
C GLU A 96 -1.20 0.84 -19.53
N GLY A 97 -0.59 0.86 -20.72
CA GLY A 97 -0.93 -0.03 -21.84
C GLY A 97 -2.29 0.25 -22.52
N ALA A 98 -2.95 1.36 -22.17
CA ALA A 98 -4.29 1.69 -22.66
C ALA A 98 -4.35 1.84 -24.20
N ILE A 99 -5.33 1.22 -24.83
CA ILE A 99 -5.53 1.31 -26.28
C ILE A 99 -6.20 2.65 -26.60
N VAL A 100 -5.75 3.34 -27.65
CA VAL A 100 -6.31 4.62 -28.09
C VAL A 100 -6.65 4.50 -29.58
N HIS A 101 -7.94 4.61 -29.90
CA HIS A 101 -8.46 4.47 -31.26
C HIS A 101 -7.85 5.55 -32.19
N PRO A 102 -7.52 5.24 -33.46
CA PRO A 102 -6.86 6.20 -34.37
C PRO A 102 -7.58 7.55 -34.53
N ALA A 103 -8.92 7.57 -34.48
CA ALA A 103 -9.71 8.81 -34.54
C ALA A 103 -9.46 9.78 -33.36
N PHE A 104 -8.78 9.33 -32.29
CA PHE A 104 -8.35 10.14 -31.15
C PHE A 104 -6.85 10.49 -31.16
N GLU A 105 -6.08 10.09 -32.19
CA GLU A 105 -4.69 10.53 -32.34
C GLU A 105 -4.62 12.04 -32.57
N ASP A 106 -5.40 12.53 -33.52
CA ASP A 106 -5.56 13.96 -33.80
C ASP A 106 -6.41 14.67 -32.72
N TRP A 107 -6.11 15.94 -32.52
CA TRP A 107 -6.73 16.83 -31.55
C TRP A 107 -8.08 17.38 -32.01
N GLN A 108 -8.20 17.83 -33.27
CA GLN A 108 -9.47 18.32 -33.81
C GLN A 108 -10.50 17.18 -33.90
N SER A 109 -10.06 16.01 -34.31
CA SER A 109 -10.85 14.77 -34.43
C SER A 109 -11.35 14.30 -33.06
N PHE A 110 -10.46 14.20 -32.05
CA PHE A 110 -10.85 13.94 -30.66
C PHE A 110 -11.91 14.94 -30.17
N LEU A 111 -11.68 16.24 -30.34
CA LEU A 111 -12.56 17.28 -29.83
C LEU A 111 -13.93 17.27 -30.56
N ARG A 112 -13.97 17.02 -31.87
CA ARG A 112 -15.21 16.88 -32.66
C ARG A 112 -16.04 15.66 -32.26
N LEU A 113 -15.40 14.56 -31.84
CA LEU A 113 -16.06 13.30 -31.48
C LEU A 113 -16.49 13.22 -30.01
N VAL A 114 -15.75 13.86 -29.09
CA VAL A 114 -16.03 13.84 -27.63
C VAL A 114 -16.79 15.10 -27.17
N GLY A 115 -16.67 16.21 -27.91
CA GLY A 115 -17.29 17.49 -27.57
C GLY A 115 -16.57 18.25 -26.44
N PRO A 116 -16.98 19.51 -26.17
CA PRO A 116 -16.39 20.33 -25.12
C PRO A 116 -16.76 19.81 -23.72
N MET A 117 -15.95 20.13 -22.71
CA MET A 117 -16.15 19.69 -21.33
C MET A 117 -17.39 20.35 -20.71
N PRO A 118 -18.46 19.59 -20.37
CA PRO A 118 -19.77 20.16 -19.99
C PRO A 118 -19.75 20.88 -18.62
N ALA A 119 -18.80 20.57 -17.75
CA ALA A 119 -18.62 21.30 -16.49
C ALA A 119 -17.16 21.29 -16.01
N ARG A 120 -16.75 22.37 -15.33
CA ARG A 120 -15.38 22.64 -14.81
C ARG A 120 -14.77 21.53 -13.93
N LYS A 121 -15.58 20.57 -13.46
CA LYS A 121 -15.22 19.44 -12.58
C LYS A 121 -15.44 18.04 -13.20
N THR A 122 -15.75 17.96 -14.49
CA THR A 122 -15.75 16.68 -15.23
C THR A 122 -14.37 16.37 -15.79
N THR A 123 -14.11 15.10 -16.06
CA THR A 123 -12.86 14.56 -16.58
C THR A 123 -13.17 13.41 -17.53
N LEU A 124 -12.32 13.20 -18.54
CA LEU A 124 -12.52 12.12 -19.50
C LEU A 124 -12.43 10.78 -18.77
N ASP A 125 -13.45 9.94 -18.93
CA ASP A 125 -13.52 8.60 -18.38
C ASP A 125 -14.00 7.61 -19.45
N ARG A 126 -13.75 6.32 -19.24
CA ARG A 126 -14.34 5.25 -20.05
C ARG A 126 -15.72 4.93 -19.49
N ILE A 127 -16.70 4.68 -20.36
CA ILE A 127 -18.07 4.32 -19.97
C ILE A 127 -18.09 2.89 -19.41
N ASN A 128 -17.34 1.98 -20.03
CA ASN A 128 -16.95 0.70 -19.46
C ASN A 128 -15.47 0.75 -19.06
N ASN A 129 -15.16 0.49 -17.79
CA ASN A 129 -13.77 0.48 -17.29
C ASN A 129 -13.02 -0.82 -17.63
N ASP A 130 -13.74 -1.90 -17.94
CA ASP A 130 -13.18 -3.21 -18.26
C ASP A 130 -12.68 -3.29 -19.72
N ASP A 131 -13.12 -2.35 -20.57
CA ASP A 131 -12.64 -2.18 -21.94
C ASP A 131 -11.37 -1.28 -21.94
N PRO A 132 -10.19 -1.76 -22.37
CA PRO A 132 -8.95 -0.98 -22.37
C PRO A 132 -8.93 0.15 -23.42
N GLU A 133 -9.93 0.25 -24.31
CA GLU A 133 -9.92 1.17 -25.44
C GLU A 133 -10.61 2.51 -25.18
N TYR A 134 -9.86 3.60 -25.44
CA TYR A 134 -10.40 4.93 -25.63
C TYR A 134 -10.82 5.11 -27.10
N ALA A 135 -12.11 4.90 -27.38
CA ALA A 135 -12.72 5.07 -28.70
C ALA A 135 -13.98 5.97 -28.66
N PRO A 136 -14.43 6.51 -29.81
CA PRO A 136 -15.72 7.19 -29.92
C PRO A 136 -16.86 6.31 -29.40
N GLY A 137 -17.78 6.87 -28.62
CA GLY A 137 -18.87 6.12 -27.98
C GLY A 137 -18.45 5.23 -26.79
N LYS A 138 -17.15 4.96 -26.57
CA LYS A 138 -16.64 4.26 -25.37
C LYS A 138 -16.23 5.22 -24.23
N VAL A 139 -16.09 6.51 -24.50
CA VAL A 139 -15.62 7.53 -23.54
C VAL A 139 -16.62 8.65 -23.35
N ALA A 140 -16.64 9.25 -22.16
CA ALA A 140 -17.51 10.38 -21.82
C ALA A 140 -16.86 11.33 -20.81
N TRP A 141 -17.40 12.54 -20.68
CA TRP A 141 -17.05 13.49 -19.62
C TRP A 141 -17.73 13.10 -18.29
N GLY A 142 -17.12 12.18 -17.55
CA GLY A 142 -17.60 11.77 -16.23
C GLY A 142 -17.36 12.83 -15.16
N ASP A 143 -18.29 12.98 -14.22
CA ASP A 143 -18.05 13.71 -12.97
C ASP A 143 -17.32 12.83 -11.94
N LYS A 144 -16.79 13.42 -10.87
CA LYS A 144 -16.08 12.65 -9.82
C LYS A 144 -16.96 11.54 -9.19
N ARG A 145 -18.29 11.71 -9.13
CA ARG A 145 -19.19 10.65 -8.64
C ARG A 145 -19.28 9.48 -9.62
N THR A 146 -19.37 9.76 -10.91
CA THR A 146 -19.39 8.77 -11.99
C THR A 146 -18.07 8.00 -12.03
N GLN A 147 -16.93 8.68 -12.04
CA GLN A 147 -15.60 8.05 -12.00
C GLN A 147 -15.42 7.15 -10.76
N ASN A 148 -15.81 7.64 -9.57
CA ASN A 148 -15.79 6.84 -8.34
C ASN A 148 -16.74 5.62 -8.39
N SER A 149 -17.70 5.57 -9.31
CA SER A 149 -18.61 4.43 -9.51
C SER A 149 -18.23 3.54 -10.70
N ASN A 150 -17.23 3.96 -11.49
CA ASN A 150 -16.62 3.21 -12.60
C ASN A 150 -15.30 2.56 -12.18
N LYS A 151 -14.67 3.03 -11.11
CA LYS A 151 -13.44 2.46 -10.56
C LYS A 151 -13.67 0.99 -10.12
N GLY A 152 -12.81 0.09 -10.60
CA GLY A 152 -12.93 -1.36 -10.43
C GLY A 152 -12.78 -1.90 -8.99
N ASP A 153 -12.45 -1.06 -8.01
CA ASP A 153 -12.53 -1.40 -6.57
C ASP A 153 -13.95 -1.24 -5.99
N THR A 154 -14.94 -0.90 -6.82
CA THR A 154 -16.35 -0.87 -6.44
C THR A 154 -16.87 -2.29 -6.36
N LEU A 155 -17.03 -2.83 -5.14
CA LEU A 155 -17.64 -4.15 -4.92
C LEU A 155 -19.02 -4.20 -5.59
N VAL A 156 -19.19 -5.22 -6.44
CA VAL A 156 -20.41 -5.60 -7.13
C VAL A 156 -20.91 -6.89 -6.52
N PHE A 157 -22.16 -6.90 -6.08
CA PHE A 157 -22.84 -8.07 -5.53
C PHE A 157 -23.79 -8.62 -6.60
N ARG A 158 -23.88 -9.93 -6.77
CA ARG A 158 -24.76 -10.58 -7.76
C ARG A 158 -25.88 -11.35 -7.07
N ASP A 159 -27.11 -10.97 -7.39
CA ASP A 159 -28.31 -11.72 -7.01
C ASP A 159 -28.37 -13.02 -7.84
N PRO A 160 -28.29 -14.22 -7.23
CA PRO A 160 -28.33 -15.48 -7.97
C PRO A 160 -29.76 -15.86 -8.40
N ALA A 161 -30.79 -15.36 -7.73
CA ALA A 161 -32.19 -15.64 -8.05
C ALA A 161 -32.70 -14.80 -9.24
N THR A 162 -32.24 -13.55 -9.37
CA THR A 162 -32.63 -12.66 -10.49
C THR A 162 -31.53 -12.41 -11.52
N GLY A 163 -30.29 -12.87 -11.25
CA GLY A 163 -29.11 -12.64 -12.08
C GLY A 163 -28.56 -11.20 -12.05
N LYS A 164 -29.25 -10.26 -11.37
CA LYS A 164 -28.96 -8.83 -11.39
C LYS A 164 -27.73 -8.49 -10.55
N THR A 165 -26.94 -7.54 -11.03
CA THR A 165 -25.77 -7.01 -10.30
C THR A 165 -26.10 -5.68 -9.62
N TYR A 166 -25.58 -5.52 -8.40
CA TYR A 166 -25.78 -4.34 -7.56
C TYR A 166 -24.43 -3.81 -7.08
N LYS A 167 -24.11 -2.55 -7.39
CA LYS A 167 -22.93 -1.87 -6.84
C LYS A 167 -23.17 -1.51 -5.36
N THR A 168 -22.12 -1.51 -4.55
CA THR A 168 -22.15 -1.12 -3.11
C THR A 168 -22.97 0.15 -2.84
N SER A 169 -22.87 1.14 -3.72
CA SER A 169 -23.57 2.43 -3.63
C SER A 169 -25.08 2.34 -3.85
N GLN A 170 -25.54 1.37 -4.64
CA GLN A 170 -26.96 1.09 -4.87
C GLN A 170 -27.58 0.38 -3.66
N LEU A 171 -26.90 -0.63 -3.11
CA LEU A 171 -27.37 -1.34 -1.90
C LEU A 171 -27.38 -0.42 -0.68
N ALA A 172 -26.33 0.37 -0.46
CA ALA A 172 -26.31 1.40 0.58
C ALA A 172 -27.54 2.33 0.49
N LYS A 173 -27.91 2.80 -0.72
CA LYS A 173 -29.12 3.59 -0.93
C LYS A 173 -30.42 2.79 -0.73
N ARG A 174 -30.46 1.52 -1.16
CA ARG A 174 -31.63 0.61 -1.05
C ARG A 174 -32.01 0.31 0.40
N HIS A 175 -31.03 0.07 1.26
CA HIS A 175 -31.23 -0.31 2.66
C HIS A 175 -31.12 0.87 3.65
N GLY A 176 -30.82 2.08 3.16
CA GLY A 176 -30.65 3.27 4.02
C GLY A 176 -29.37 3.25 4.87
N VAL A 177 -28.39 2.43 4.53
CA VAL A 177 -27.14 2.24 5.29
C VAL A 177 -25.95 2.91 4.63
N THR A 178 -24.83 3.05 5.35
CA THR A 178 -23.58 3.55 4.75
C THR A 178 -22.89 2.46 3.92
N GLN A 179 -22.12 2.84 2.90
CA GLN A 179 -21.28 1.89 2.13
C GLN A 179 -20.24 1.18 3.03
N GLY A 180 -19.85 1.80 4.15
CA GLY A 180 -19.00 1.17 5.15
C GLY A 180 -19.70 0.07 5.95
N ALA A 181 -21.03 0.12 6.12
CA ALA A 181 -21.80 -0.97 6.71
C ALA A 181 -21.82 -2.20 5.77
N ILE A 182 -22.11 -1.99 4.48
CA ILE A 182 -22.08 -3.03 3.45
C ILE A 182 -20.70 -3.74 3.42
N ARG A 183 -19.60 -2.97 3.42
CA ARG A 183 -18.24 -3.53 3.50
C ARG A 183 -18.01 -4.33 4.78
N LYS A 184 -18.51 -3.85 5.92
CA LYS A 184 -18.43 -4.58 7.21
C LYS A 184 -19.31 -5.83 7.26
N GLN A 185 -20.39 -5.92 6.48
CA GLN A 185 -21.17 -7.15 6.34
C GLN A 185 -20.37 -8.20 5.55
N LEU A 186 -19.79 -7.83 4.40
CA LEU A 186 -18.91 -8.71 3.63
C LEU A 186 -17.69 -9.19 4.45
N GLN A 187 -17.04 -8.27 5.20
CA GLN A 187 -15.93 -8.61 6.11
C GLN A 187 -16.35 -9.52 7.30
N ARG A 188 -17.65 -9.68 7.56
CA ARG A 188 -18.21 -10.61 8.56
C ARG A 188 -18.67 -11.94 7.93
N GLY A 189 -18.33 -12.19 6.67
CA GLY A 189 -18.74 -13.38 5.94
C GLY A 189 -20.23 -13.41 5.61
N TRP A 190 -20.87 -12.26 5.41
CA TRP A 190 -22.21 -12.23 4.80
C TRP A 190 -22.08 -12.51 3.29
N THR A 191 -23.01 -13.32 2.77
CA THR A 191 -23.11 -13.62 1.33
C THR A 191 -23.70 -12.44 0.55
N ASP A 192 -23.51 -12.45 -0.77
CA ASP A 192 -24.15 -11.49 -1.68
C ASP A 192 -25.67 -11.44 -1.48
N GLU A 193 -26.31 -12.60 -1.28
CA GLU A 193 -27.75 -12.74 -1.05
C GLU A 193 -28.19 -12.00 0.22
N GLU A 194 -27.52 -12.21 1.35
CA GLU A 194 -27.79 -11.53 2.62
C GLU A 194 -27.56 -10.01 2.53
N ILE A 195 -26.52 -9.61 1.78
CA ILE A 195 -26.19 -8.19 1.56
C ILE A 195 -27.21 -7.52 0.64
N ILE A 196 -27.75 -8.22 -0.36
CA ILE A 196 -28.81 -7.73 -1.28
C ILE A 196 -30.20 -7.77 -0.63
N ALA A 197 -30.43 -8.70 0.30
CA ALA A 197 -31.62 -8.75 1.16
C ALA A 197 -31.58 -7.69 2.28
N GLY A 198 -30.38 -7.22 2.66
CA GLY A 198 -30.16 -6.20 3.68
C GLY A 198 -30.28 -6.70 5.12
N HIS A 199 -30.49 -8.00 5.31
CA HIS A 199 -30.59 -8.68 6.60
C HIS A 199 -29.90 -10.03 6.52
N LYS A 200 -29.44 -10.56 7.66
CA LYS A 200 -28.86 -11.90 7.69
C LYS A 200 -29.97 -12.91 7.44
N LEU A 201 -29.73 -13.87 6.56
CA LEU A 201 -30.65 -15.00 6.38
C LEU A 201 -30.36 -15.98 7.52
N ASP A 202 -31.37 -16.30 8.32
CA ASP A 202 -31.22 -17.29 9.39
C ASP A 202 -30.89 -18.64 8.74
N ASN A 203 -29.67 -19.13 9.01
CA ASN A 203 -29.02 -20.15 8.19
C ASN A 203 -29.68 -21.52 8.38
N VAL A 204 -30.65 -21.85 7.52
CA VAL A 204 -31.47 -23.08 7.62
C VAL A 204 -30.62 -24.36 7.57
N GLN A 205 -29.45 -24.34 6.92
CA GLN A 205 -28.46 -25.42 6.98
C GLN A 205 -28.01 -25.79 8.40
N SER A 206 -28.10 -24.86 9.37
CA SER A 206 -27.73 -25.11 10.77
C SER A 206 -28.59 -26.17 11.46
N ALA A 207 -29.70 -26.62 10.85
CA ALA A 207 -30.53 -27.72 11.32
C ALA A 207 -30.17 -29.10 10.72
N LEU A 208 -29.16 -29.17 9.85
CA LEU A 208 -28.65 -30.42 9.24
C LEU A 208 -27.22 -30.77 9.68
N ASP A 209 -26.43 -29.77 10.10
CA ASP A 209 -25.07 -29.96 10.64
C ASP A 209 -25.04 -30.28 12.15
N ASP A 210 -26.11 -30.84 12.71
CA ASP A 210 -26.22 -31.27 14.13
C ASP A 210 -25.39 -32.54 14.44
N THR A 211 -24.38 -32.83 13.61
CA THR A 211 -23.30 -33.78 13.94
C THR A 211 -22.43 -33.15 15.02
N PRO A 212 -22.14 -33.83 16.16
CA PRO A 212 -21.33 -33.26 17.23
C PRO A 212 -19.88 -32.98 16.79
N ILE A 213 -19.62 -31.79 16.24
CA ILE A 213 -18.28 -31.30 15.93
C ILE A 213 -17.52 -31.25 17.25
N ALA A 214 -16.63 -32.22 17.46
CA ALA A 214 -15.77 -32.30 18.64
C ALA A 214 -15.17 -30.91 18.92
N PRO A 215 -15.29 -30.39 20.15
CA PRO A 215 -15.19 -28.95 20.40
C PRO A 215 -13.85 -28.44 19.90
N ARG A 216 -13.88 -27.68 18.79
CA ARG A 216 -12.67 -27.13 18.15
C ARG A 216 -11.83 -26.48 19.23
N ARG A 217 -10.65 -27.05 19.52
CA ARG A 217 -9.71 -26.48 20.47
C ARG A 217 -9.53 -25.03 20.09
N ARG A 218 -10.01 -24.11 20.93
CA ARG A 218 -9.72 -22.69 20.78
C ARG A 218 -8.23 -22.56 21.05
N PHE A 219 -7.42 -22.59 19.99
CA PHE A 219 -6.02 -22.24 20.06
C PHE A 219 -5.95 -20.90 20.79
N ALA A 220 -5.23 -20.87 21.91
CA ALA A 220 -5.15 -19.67 22.72
C ALA A 220 -4.54 -18.57 21.85
N HIS A 221 -5.27 -17.47 21.68
CA HIS A 221 -4.66 -16.29 21.07
C HIS A 221 -3.50 -15.86 21.98
N PRO A 222 -2.29 -15.64 21.43
CA PRO A 222 -1.15 -15.24 22.24
C PRO A 222 -1.49 -13.98 23.00
N THR A 223 -1.16 -13.98 24.29
CA THR A 223 -1.42 -12.85 25.17
C THR A 223 -0.56 -11.66 24.75
N ILE A 224 -1.07 -10.45 25.01
CA ILE A 224 -0.31 -9.21 24.80
C ILE A 224 0.99 -9.22 25.64
N GLY A 225 1.03 -9.98 26.75
CA GLY A 225 2.22 -10.18 27.57
C GLY A 225 3.32 -10.98 26.87
N GLU A 226 2.98 -12.06 26.16
CA GLU A 226 3.94 -12.86 25.38
C GLU A 226 4.53 -12.02 24.23
N ILE A 227 3.69 -11.31 23.46
CA ILE A 227 4.17 -10.43 22.39
C ILE A 227 5.04 -9.27 22.95
N GLU A 228 4.68 -8.70 24.11
CA GLU A 228 5.50 -7.69 24.79
C GLU A 228 6.84 -8.25 25.34
N HIS A 229 6.89 -9.53 25.69
CA HIS A 229 8.11 -10.20 26.14
C HIS A 229 9.06 -10.43 24.97
N THR A 230 8.61 -11.16 23.94
CA THR A 230 9.43 -11.53 22.77
C THR A 230 9.89 -10.30 21.99
N TRP A 231 9.06 -9.25 21.89
CA TRP A 231 9.48 -7.98 21.27
C TRP A 231 10.67 -7.34 22.01
N LYS A 232 10.70 -7.38 23.35
CA LYS A 232 11.81 -6.81 24.13
C LYS A 232 13.09 -7.62 23.96
N GLU A 233 13.00 -8.94 23.93
CA GLU A 233 14.16 -9.82 23.77
C GLU A 233 14.79 -9.65 22.39
N ALA A 234 14.00 -9.78 21.31
CA ALA A 234 14.48 -9.58 19.95
C ALA A 234 15.05 -8.17 19.72
N HIS A 235 14.46 -7.14 20.35
CA HIS A 235 14.97 -5.77 20.25
C HIS A 235 16.23 -5.55 21.11
N ALA A 236 16.38 -6.22 22.25
CA ALA A 236 17.61 -6.16 23.05
C ALA A 236 18.79 -6.88 22.35
N GLU A 237 18.50 -7.98 21.64
CA GLU A 237 19.47 -8.73 20.86
C GLU A 237 19.94 -7.93 19.62
N CYS A 238 19.00 -7.38 18.84
CA CYS A 238 19.33 -6.66 17.61
C CYS A 238 19.81 -5.22 17.81
N LEU A 239 19.59 -4.60 18.98
CA LEU A 239 20.07 -3.26 19.32
C LEU A 239 20.69 -3.23 20.73
N PRO A 240 21.91 -3.81 20.91
CA PRO A 240 22.59 -3.86 22.20
C PRO A 240 22.72 -2.49 22.86
N GLY A 241 22.49 -2.44 24.18
CA GLY A 241 22.52 -1.21 24.97
C GLY A 241 21.26 -0.34 24.86
N TYR A 242 20.27 -0.67 24.01
CA TYR A 242 19.00 0.06 23.96
C TYR A 242 17.99 -0.49 24.97
N ILE A 243 17.62 0.33 25.96
CA ILE A 243 16.64 -0.06 27.00
C ILE A 243 15.22 0.05 26.44
N VAL A 244 14.61 -1.10 26.14
CA VAL A 244 13.20 -1.19 25.69
C VAL A 244 12.28 -1.04 26.90
N LEU A 245 11.61 0.11 27.01
CA LEU A 245 10.62 0.38 28.06
C LEU A 245 9.40 -0.56 27.92
N ALA A 246 8.70 -0.80 29.03
CA ALA A 246 7.42 -1.52 29.02
C ALA A 246 6.38 -0.78 28.14
N PHE A 247 5.53 -1.53 27.45
CA PHE A 247 4.58 -0.94 26.52
C PHE A 247 3.57 -0.04 27.24
N SER A 248 3.44 1.18 26.73
CA SER A 248 2.35 2.08 27.14
C SER A 248 0.99 1.44 26.83
N GLY A 249 -0.06 1.84 27.56
CA GLY A 249 -1.42 1.35 27.31
C GLY A 249 -1.90 1.57 25.86
N LYS A 250 -1.40 2.62 25.20
CA LYS A 250 -1.60 2.85 23.75
C LYS A 250 -0.93 1.75 22.92
N GLN A 251 0.35 1.47 23.16
CA GLN A 251 1.09 0.44 22.41
C GLN A 251 0.51 -0.96 22.62
N ARG A 252 0.04 -1.29 23.84
CA ARG A 252 -0.70 -2.54 24.09
C ARG A 252 -1.98 -2.66 23.24
N GLY A 253 -2.71 -1.55 23.04
CA GLY A 253 -3.83 -1.50 22.11
C GLY A 253 -3.42 -1.78 20.66
N LEU A 254 -2.34 -1.13 20.20
CA LEU A 254 -1.79 -1.35 18.84
C LEU A 254 -1.28 -2.79 18.63
N VAL A 255 -0.72 -3.41 19.67
CA VAL A 255 -0.30 -4.84 19.64
C VAL A 255 -1.50 -5.77 19.58
N SER A 256 -2.59 -5.48 20.30
CA SER A 256 -3.85 -6.23 20.17
C SER A 256 -4.40 -6.12 18.75
N GLU A 257 -4.52 -4.91 18.21
CA GLU A 257 -5.01 -4.68 16.84
C GLU A 257 -4.08 -5.26 15.74
N PHE A 258 -2.81 -5.52 16.07
CA PHE A 258 -1.86 -6.24 15.21
C PHE A 258 -2.06 -7.76 15.31
N ALA A 259 -2.19 -8.31 16.53
CA ALA A 259 -2.47 -9.72 16.75
C ALA A 259 -3.80 -10.16 16.13
N ASP A 260 -4.82 -9.31 16.17
CA ASP A 260 -6.13 -9.51 15.51
C ASP A 260 -6.05 -9.60 13.98
N ARG A 261 -4.91 -9.24 13.36
CA ARG A 261 -4.65 -9.33 11.90
C ARG A 261 -3.68 -10.45 11.54
N CYS A 262 -3.05 -11.09 12.52
CA CYS A 262 -2.14 -12.20 12.29
C CYS A 262 -2.92 -13.53 12.20
N PRO A 263 -2.37 -14.56 11.54
CA PRO A 263 -2.83 -15.93 11.72
C PRO A 263 -2.76 -16.34 13.20
N THR A 264 -3.67 -17.21 13.63
CA THR A 264 -3.71 -17.70 15.02
C THR A 264 -2.41 -18.39 15.42
N ASP A 265 -2.02 -18.28 16.70
CA ASP A 265 -0.66 -18.51 17.24
C ASP A 265 0.43 -17.57 16.69
N LYS A 266 0.49 -17.36 15.36
CA LYS A 266 1.67 -16.78 14.68
C LYS A 266 2.03 -15.35 15.04
N ALA A 267 1.16 -14.59 15.73
CA ALA A 267 1.39 -13.18 16.05
C ALA A 267 2.71 -12.90 16.82
N VAL A 268 3.13 -13.82 17.71
CA VAL A 268 4.40 -13.70 18.45
C VAL A 268 5.59 -13.84 17.50
N ALA A 269 5.65 -14.93 16.74
CA ALA A 269 6.73 -15.21 15.79
C ALA A 269 6.79 -14.13 14.68
N ILE A 270 5.66 -13.68 14.16
CA ILE A 270 5.60 -12.61 13.13
C ILE A 270 6.18 -11.30 13.68
N ALA A 271 5.82 -10.92 14.92
CA ALA A 271 6.42 -9.75 15.57
C ALA A 271 7.93 -9.93 15.77
N GLU A 272 8.37 -11.11 16.21
CA GLU A 272 9.78 -11.44 16.41
C GLU A 272 10.59 -11.37 15.12
N THR A 273 10.18 -12.06 14.05
CA THR A 273 10.85 -12.02 12.74
C THR A 273 10.93 -10.61 12.18
N CYS A 274 9.89 -9.79 12.37
CA CYS A 274 9.89 -8.39 11.95
C CYS A 274 10.90 -7.54 12.74
N VAL A 275 11.04 -7.73 14.05
CA VAL A 275 12.06 -7.06 14.88
C VAL A 275 13.46 -7.53 14.47
N ARG A 276 13.68 -8.85 14.41
CA ARG A 276 14.97 -9.48 14.07
C ARG A 276 15.49 -9.09 12.69
N ARG A 277 14.58 -8.81 11.75
CA ARG A 277 14.91 -8.47 10.35
C ARG A 277 14.38 -7.08 9.96
N TRP A 278 14.39 -6.13 10.90
CA TRP A 278 13.75 -4.81 10.75
C TRP A 278 14.08 -4.07 9.45
N ALA A 279 15.36 -4.04 9.04
CA ALA A 279 15.77 -3.39 7.80
C ALA A 279 15.15 -4.02 6.54
N ALA A 280 14.96 -5.35 6.52
CA ALA A 280 14.33 -6.06 5.42
C ALA A 280 12.81 -5.84 5.41
N PHE A 281 12.15 -5.91 6.58
CA PHE A 281 10.73 -5.58 6.73
C PHE A 281 10.43 -4.14 6.25
N CYS A 282 11.20 -3.16 6.73
CA CYS A 282 11.09 -1.76 6.33
C CYS A 282 11.37 -1.52 4.84
N LYS A 283 12.29 -2.29 4.24
CA LYS A 283 12.52 -2.27 2.78
C LYS A 283 11.28 -2.72 2.03
N ILE A 284 10.62 -3.80 2.45
CA ILE A 284 9.42 -4.33 1.78
C ILE A 284 8.22 -3.38 1.98
N ALA A 285 7.97 -2.88 3.20
CA ALA A 285 6.93 -1.89 3.46
C ALA A 285 7.08 -0.61 2.60
N LYS A 286 8.32 -0.23 2.26
CA LYS A 286 8.63 0.89 1.35
C LYS A 286 8.25 0.61 -0.10
N TYR A 287 8.41 -0.62 -0.59
CA TYR A 287 8.11 -0.98 -1.98
C TYR A 287 6.63 -1.34 -2.18
N ASP A 288 6.05 -2.12 -1.27
CA ASP A 288 4.71 -2.70 -1.42
C ASP A 288 3.60 -1.71 -1.00
N GLU A 289 3.75 -1.08 0.16
CA GLU A 289 2.77 -0.13 0.74
C GLU A 289 3.24 1.34 0.69
N ALA A 290 4.30 1.64 -0.08
CA ALA A 290 4.88 2.98 -0.26
C ALA A 290 5.21 3.70 1.07
N ALA A 291 5.73 2.98 2.07
CA ALA A 291 5.97 3.53 3.41
C ALA A 291 6.93 4.74 3.42
N TYR A 292 6.45 5.85 4.01
CA TYR A 292 7.21 7.07 4.26
C TYR A 292 7.46 7.26 5.77
N GLY A 293 8.61 7.85 6.12
CA GLY A 293 9.01 8.02 7.52
C GLY A 293 9.36 6.67 8.17
N ILE A 294 10.19 5.88 7.48
CA ILE A 294 10.73 4.62 7.97
C ILE A 294 11.60 4.93 9.20
N PRO A 295 11.35 4.31 10.37
CA PRO A 295 12.17 4.51 11.55
C PRO A 295 13.35 3.53 11.56
N ASP A 296 14.51 4.03 11.97
CA ASP A 296 15.78 3.29 12.00
C ASP A 296 15.79 2.16 13.05
N LYS A 297 14.77 2.13 13.93
CA LYS A 297 14.61 1.16 15.02
C LYS A 297 13.19 0.58 15.03
N PRO A 298 12.99 -0.65 15.54
CA PRO A 298 11.67 -1.25 15.68
C PRO A 298 10.70 -0.39 16.47
N THR A 299 9.52 -0.13 15.91
CA THR A 299 8.44 0.58 16.63
C THR A 299 7.10 -0.12 16.42
N VAL A 300 6.35 -0.25 17.52
CA VAL A 300 5.00 -0.83 17.54
C VAL A 300 4.06 -0.07 16.60
N GLU A 301 4.15 1.26 16.60
CA GLU A 301 3.41 2.14 15.68
C GLU A 301 3.64 1.85 14.19
N PHE A 302 4.85 1.43 13.78
CA PHE A 302 5.15 1.11 12.39
C PHE A 302 4.74 -0.33 12.05
N LEU A 303 4.99 -1.30 12.95
CA LEU A 303 4.52 -2.69 12.80
C LEU A 303 3.00 -2.76 12.64
N HIS A 304 2.25 -2.08 13.52
CA HIS A 304 0.78 -2.05 13.47
C HIS A 304 0.24 -1.36 12.22
N ARG A 305 0.93 -0.31 11.72
CA ARG A 305 0.53 0.39 10.50
C ARG A 305 0.63 -0.52 9.28
N TYR A 306 1.73 -1.27 9.16
CA TYR A 306 2.04 -2.15 8.04
C TYR A 306 1.83 -3.63 8.41
N ALA A 307 0.79 -3.92 9.20
CA ALA A 307 0.54 -5.25 9.76
C ALA A 307 0.38 -6.33 8.68
N GLN A 308 -0.24 -6.01 7.53
CA GLN A 308 -0.36 -6.98 6.43
C GLN A 308 0.98 -7.22 5.74
N THR A 309 1.78 -6.17 5.48
CA THR A 309 3.19 -6.36 5.05
C THR A 309 3.95 -7.26 6.04
N ALA A 310 3.80 -7.04 7.35
CA ALA A 310 4.51 -7.80 8.38
C ALA A 310 4.15 -9.30 8.35
N VAL A 311 2.86 -9.64 8.24
CA VAL A 311 2.38 -11.02 8.06
C VAL A 311 2.96 -11.62 6.78
N ASN A 312 2.84 -10.92 5.65
CA ASN A 312 3.31 -11.39 4.34
C ASN A 312 4.83 -11.60 4.30
N PHE A 313 5.59 -10.77 5.02
CA PHE A 313 7.05 -10.85 5.12
C PHE A 313 7.50 -12.01 6.01
N ALA A 314 6.94 -12.15 7.20
CA ALA A 314 7.42 -13.09 8.21
C ALA A 314 6.91 -14.52 8.00
N LEU A 315 5.67 -14.71 7.50
CA LEU A 315 5.07 -16.04 7.43
C LEU A 315 5.89 -17.03 6.55
N PRO A 316 6.37 -16.68 5.34
CA PRO A 316 7.21 -17.57 4.51
C PRO A 316 8.63 -17.82 5.05
N ILE A 317 9.04 -17.07 6.07
CA ILE A 317 10.28 -17.28 6.83
C ILE A 317 10.00 -18.31 7.93
N ILE A 318 8.97 -18.05 8.74
CA ILE A 318 8.54 -18.91 9.86
C ILE A 318 8.15 -20.32 9.36
N GLU A 319 7.41 -20.42 8.26
CA GLU A 319 7.03 -21.71 7.67
C GLU A 319 8.24 -22.52 7.20
N ARG A 320 9.30 -21.85 6.74
CA ARG A 320 10.56 -22.50 6.35
C ARG A 320 11.37 -22.94 7.56
N GLU A 321 11.50 -22.08 8.56
CA GLU A 321 12.22 -22.40 9.80
C GLU A 321 11.53 -23.56 10.56
N ILE A 322 10.20 -23.64 10.52
CA ILE A 322 9.43 -24.80 11.02
C ILE A 322 9.66 -26.05 10.16
N ALA A 323 9.70 -25.93 8.84
CA ALA A 323 9.97 -27.07 7.95
C ALA A 323 11.40 -27.63 8.12
N GLU A 324 12.38 -26.74 8.27
CA GLU A 324 13.79 -27.08 8.55
C GLU A 324 13.93 -27.76 9.91
N LEU A 325 13.21 -27.33 10.95
CA LEU A 325 13.18 -28.02 12.25
C LEU A 325 12.53 -29.41 12.16
N ASN A 326 11.33 -29.52 11.56
CA ASN A 326 10.60 -30.78 11.42
C ASN A 326 11.39 -31.85 10.62
N PHE A 327 12.28 -31.42 9.70
CA PHE A 327 13.12 -32.33 8.91
C PHE A 327 14.12 -33.14 9.77
N TYR A 328 14.49 -32.65 10.96
CA TYR A 328 15.35 -33.39 11.89
C TYR A 328 14.60 -34.35 12.82
N ASP A 329 13.27 -34.26 12.89
CA ASP A 329 12.39 -35.12 13.70
C ASP A 329 11.81 -36.32 12.91
N GLU A 330 12.10 -36.45 11.59
CA GLU A 330 11.90 -37.74 10.93
C GLU A 330 12.81 -38.79 11.58
N PRO A 331 12.28 -39.92 12.10
CA PRO A 331 13.10 -40.92 12.76
C PRO A 331 14.10 -41.47 11.75
N THR A 332 15.39 -41.30 12.03
CA THR A 332 16.47 -41.76 11.16
C THR A 332 16.23 -43.24 10.85
N PRO A 333 16.11 -43.62 9.56
CA PRO A 333 15.76 -44.99 9.20
C PRO A 333 16.80 -45.93 9.81
N PRO A 334 16.38 -47.04 10.46
CA PRO A 334 17.24 -47.81 11.35
C PRO A 334 18.50 -48.24 10.60
N VAL A 335 19.63 -47.64 11.00
CA VAL A 335 20.93 -47.82 10.36
C VAL A 335 21.25 -49.31 10.40
N SER A 336 21.30 -49.95 9.23
CA SER A 336 21.56 -51.39 9.16
C SER A 336 22.92 -51.71 9.79
N ASP A 337 23.04 -52.87 10.44
CA ASP A 337 24.27 -53.26 11.17
C ASP A 337 25.54 -53.14 10.29
N HIS A 338 25.39 -53.37 8.98
CA HIS A 338 26.47 -53.20 8.00
C HIS A 338 26.90 -51.73 7.83
N GLN A 339 25.97 -50.77 7.83
CA GLN A 339 26.29 -49.35 7.78
C GLN A 339 26.94 -48.87 9.09
N ALA A 340 26.46 -49.37 10.24
CA ALA A 340 27.06 -49.07 11.54
C ALA A 340 28.53 -49.53 11.62
N GLN A 341 28.84 -50.74 11.13
CA GLN A 341 30.22 -51.26 11.07
C GLN A 341 31.14 -50.42 10.17
N ASN A 342 30.64 -49.98 9.00
CA ASN A 342 31.41 -49.10 8.11
C ASN A 342 31.73 -47.74 8.76
N PHE A 343 30.80 -47.18 9.54
CA PHE A 343 30.98 -45.88 10.21
C PHE A 343 32.06 -45.95 11.30
N VAL A 344 32.12 -47.06 12.06
CA VAL A 344 33.16 -47.31 13.07
C VAL A 344 34.55 -47.42 12.43
N GLN A 345 34.68 -48.11 11.28
CA GLN A 345 35.96 -48.15 10.56
C GLN A 345 36.41 -46.77 10.06
N LEU A 346 35.49 -45.96 9.54
CA LEU A 346 35.81 -44.64 8.99
C LEU A 346 36.37 -43.70 10.08
N ILE A 347 35.72 -43.64 11.25
CA ILE A 347 36.16 -42.83 12.40
C ILE A 347 37.56 -43.26 12.87
N ALA A 348 37.84 -44.57 12.90
CA ALA A 348 39.15 -45.09 13.30
C ALA A 348 40.28 -44.64 12.34
N THR A 349 39.99 -44.44 11.05
CA THR A 349 40.98 -43.99 10.05
C THR A 349 41.25 -42.48 10.03
N THR A 350 40.38 -41.64 10.60
CA THR A 350 40.50 -40.17 10.51
C THR A 350 41.26 -39.49 11.66
N SER A 351 41.74 -40.25 12.65
CA SER A 351 42.27 -39.73 13.93
C SER A 351 43.67 -39.07 13.88
N THR A 352 44.17 -38.66 12.71
CA THR A 352 45.53 -38.12 12.54
C THR A 352 45.63 -36.93 11.57
N PHE A 353 44.70 -35.98 11.63
CA PHE A 353 44.87 -34.68 10.96
C PHE A 353 44.97 -33.53 11.97
N ASN A 354 46.19 -33.01 12.12
CA ASN A 354 46.53 -31.92 13.02
C ASN A 354 46.50 -30.59 12.24
N VAL A 355 45.55 -29.71 12.53
CA VAL A 355 45.31 -28.48 11.76
C VAL A 355 45.70 -27.25 12.58
N SER A 356 46.74 -26.54 12.14
CA SER A 356 47.19 -25.30 12.77
C SER A 356 46.15 -24.17 12.63
N PRO A 357 45.99 -23.30 13.65
CA PRO A 357 45.04 -22.18 13.56
C PRO A 357 45.55 -21.08 12.64
N THR A 358 44.69 -20.62 11.73
CA THR A 358 44.88 -19.40 10.94
C THR A 358 44.42 -18.18 11.76
N PRO A 359 45.16 -17.06 11.82
CA PRO A 359 44.75 -15.89 12.60
C PRO A 359 43.48 -15.24 12.04
N ALA A 360 42.63 -14.73 12.93
CA ALA A 360 41.43 -13.99 12.57
C ALA A 360 41.77 -12.63 11.94
N ALA A 361 41.00 -12.23 10.92
CA ALA A 361 41.11 -10.92 10.29
C ALA A 361 39.98 -10.00 10.80
N ASP A 362 40.29 -9.14 11.77
CA ASP A 362 39.34 -8.17 12.32
C ASP A 362 38.91 -7.14 11.26
N LYS A 363 37.69 -7.32 10.72
CA LYS A 363 37.02 -6.28 9.93
C LYS A 363 36.39 -5.25 10.86
N VAL A 364 37.22 -4.34 11.37
CA VAL A 364 36.74 -3.10 12.01
C VAL A 364 35.99 -2.28 10.97
N ILE A 365 34.68 -2.13 11.14
CA ILE A 365 33.83 -1.23 10.35
C ILE A 365 33.81 0.12 11.07
N PRO A 366 34.38 1.21 10.49
CA PRO A 366 34.27 2.54 11.07
C PRO A 366 32.83 3.07 10.95
N ALA A 367 32.33 3.69 12.02
CA ALA A 367 31.03 4.35 12.01
C ALA A 367 31.04 5.67 11.18
N ASP A 368 29.86 6.26 11.05
CA ASP A 368 29.60 7.66 10.66
C ASP A 368 29.75 8.06 9.16
N HIS A 369 29.83 7.09 8.24
CA HIS A 369 29.80 7.36 6.78
C HIS A 369 28.42 7.33 6.10
N GLU A 370 27.31 7.16 6.86
CA GLU A 370 25.96 6.91 6.34
C GLU A 370 25.39 7.97 5.38
N ASP A 371 25.88 9.22 5.41
CA ASP A 371 25.45 10.27 4.50
C ASP A 371 25.80 9.96 3.02
N LEU A 372 26.84 9.17 2.75
CA LEU A 372 27.30 8.85 1.39
C LEU A 372 26.51 7.71 0.76
N ARG A 373 26.33 7.77 -0.56
CA ARG A 373 25.75 6.66 -1.33
C ARG A 373 26.85 5.67 -1.65
N CYS A 374 26.52 4.38 -1.71
CA CYS A 374 27.44 3.38 -2.25
C CYS A 374 27.80 3.75 -3.72
N PRO A 375 29.10 3.82 -4.09
CA PRO A 375 29.56 4.14 -5.44
C PRO A 375 29.01 3.19 -6.52
N PRO A 376 28.93 3.62 -7.80
CA PRO A 376 28.48 2.77 -8.90
C PRO A 376 29.23 1.43 -9.01
N ASP A 377 30.55 1.42 -8.78
CA ASP A 377 31.37 0.22 -8.92
C ASP A 377 31.08 -0.82 -7.82
N GLU A 378 30.81 -0.37 -6.59
CA GLU A 378 30.39 -1.23 -5.48
C GLU A 378 28.94 -1.70 -5.65
N PHE A 379 28.07 -0.86 -6.22
CA PHE A 379 26.68 -1.22 -6.52
C PHE A 379 26.59 -2.29 -7.61
N ALA A 380 27.41 -2.19 -8.65
CA ALA A 380 27.52 -3.20 -9.71
C ALA A 380 28.09 -4.53 -9.19
N GLN A 381 29.00 -4.50 -8.21
CA GLN A 381 29.50 -5.71 -7.54
C GLN A 381 28.46 -6.37 -6.62
N THR A 382 27.58 -5.59 -5.99
CA THR A 382 26.59 -6.09 -5.02
C THR A 382 25.23 -6.46 -5.63
N CYS A 383 24.89 -5.95 -6.82
CA CYS A 383 23.83 -6.51 -7.66
C CYS A 383 24.16 -6.32 -9.16
N PRO A 384 24.85 -7.27 -9.81
CA PRO A 384 25.18 -7.17 -11.23
C PRO A 384 23.93 -7.15 -12.12
N ASP A 385 22.86 -7.85 -11.75
CA ASP A 385 21.59 -7.86 -12.49
C ASP A 385 20.81 -6.52 -12.39
N CYS A 386 21.15 -5.69 -11.40
CA CYS A 386 20.49 -4.39 -11.17
C CYS A 386 21.12 -3.24 -11.98
N PHE A 387 22.27 -3.46 -12.62
CA PHE A 387 23.13 -2.39 -13.12
C PHE A 387 23.65 -2.70 -14.53
N PRO A 388 23.79 -1.69 -15.42
CA PRO A 388 24.51 -1.89 -16.68
C PRO A 388 25.97 -2.28 -16.39
N PRO A 389 26.59 -3.17 -17.20
CA PRO A 389 27.93 -3.68 -16.92
C PRO A 389 28.98 -2.54 -16.98
N PRO A 390 30.01 -2.55 -16.11
CA PRO A 390 31.07 -1.55 -16.11
C PRO A 390 31.72 -1.38 -17.48
N GLY A 391 31.91 -0.11 -17.90
CA GLY A 391 32.43 0.23 -19.22
C GLY A 391 31.42 0.22 -20.37
N SER A 392 30.13 -0.02 -20.11
CA SER A 392 29.07 0.22 -21.10
C SER A 392 28.63 1.69 -21.16
N PRO A 393 28.13 2.20 -22.31
CA PRO A 393 27.61 3.58 -22.40
C PRO A 393 26.45 3.86 -21.43
N GLU A 394 25.71 2.82 -21.03
CA GLU A 394 24.64 2.90 -20.04
C GLU A 394 25.21 3.06 -18.62
N TYR A 395 26.35 2.44 -18.31
CA TYR A 395 27.07 2.61 -17.05
C TYR A 395 27.66 4.03 -16.93
N GLU A 396 28.30 4.53 -18.00
CA GLU A 396 28.82 5.89 -18.05
C GLU A 396 27.73 6.93 -17.72
N LYS A 397 26.54 6.81 -18.34
CA LYS A 397 25.36 7.67 -18.06
C LYS A 397 24.83 7.57 -16.62
N VAL A 398 25.11 6.47 -15.91
CA VAL A 398 24.75 6.35 -14.48
C VAL A 398 25.82 7.03 -13.60
N CYS A 399 27.10 6.85 -13.90
CA CYS A 399 28.20 7.55 -13.25
C CYS A 399 28.09 9.07 -13.43
N GLU A 400 27.82 9.58 -14.64
CA GLU A 400 27.57 11.01 -14.90
C GLU A 400 26.46 11.60 -14.01
N ARG A 401 25.35 10.86 -13.84
CA ARG A 401 24.22 11.29 -12.99
C ARG A 401 24.59 11.26 -11.51
N PHE A 402 25.37 10.27 -11.09
CA PHE A 402 25.88 10.15 -9.72
C PHE A 402 26.82 11.31 -9.40
N ASP A 403 27.79 11.56 -10.27
CA ASP A 403 28.75 12.68 -10.19
C ASP A 403 28.06 14.03 -10.16
N ALA A 404 27.10 14.27 -11.06
CA ALA A 404 26.32 15.51 -11.08
C ALA A 404 25.48 15.70 -9.80
N SER A 405 24.92 14.61 -9.26
CA SER A 405 24.18 14.66 -7.99
C SER A 405 25.09 14.92 -6.79
N PHE A 406 26.27 14.29 -6.75
CA PHE A 406 27.25 14.48 -5.68
C PHE A 406 27.84 15.90 -5.72
N THR A 407 28.24 16.39 -6.90
CA THR A 407 28.74 17.76 -7.10
C THR A 407 27.74 18.80 -6.61
N LYS A 408 26.44 18.59 -6.88
CA LYS A 408 25.36 19.48 -6.42
C LYS A 408 25.13 19.45 -4.90
N GLU A 409 25.45 18.35 -4.22
CA GLU A 409 25.30 18.23 -2.78
C GLU A 409 26.60 18.51 -2.00
N TRP A 410 27.76 18.48 -2.65
CA TRP A 410 29.08 18.62 -2.05
C TRP A 410 29.22 19.81 -1.08
N PRO A 411 28.74 21.05 -1.39
CA PRO A 411 28.83 22.18 -0.46
C PRO A 411 28.13 21.98 0.89
N LYS A 412 27.18 21.03 0.99
CA LYS A 412 26.50 20.65 2.24
C LYS A 412 27.21 19.52 2.99
N ARG A 413 28.06 18.77 2.29
CA ARG A 413 28.71 17.54 2.75
C ARG A 413 30.18 17.77 3.14
N ARG A 414 30.86 18.76 2.52
CA ARG A 414 32.28 19.10 2.71
C ARG A 414 32.74 19.18 4.18
N SER A 415 31.91 19.71 5.08
CA SER A 415 32.26 19.88 6.50
C SER A 415 32.06 18.62 7.37
N ARG A 416 31.57 17.52 6.79
CA ARG A 416 31.33 16.23 7.48
C ARG A 416 32.21 15.08 7.00
N ILE A 417 32.93 15.27 5.90
CA ILE A 417 33.66 14.19 5.22
C ILE A 417 35.11 14.18 5.69
N ASP A 418 35.49 13.11 6.39
CA ASP A 418 36.88 12.69 6.54
C ASP A 418 37.37 12.15 5.19
N PHE A 419 38.35 12.82 4.59
CA PHE A 419 38.82 12.55 3.22
C PHE A 419 39.56 11.21 3.09
N ASP A 420 40.28 10.79 4.13
CA ASP A 420 41.09 9.57 4.07
C ASP A 420 40.25 8.31 4.28
N ARG A 421 39.12 8.43 4.99
CA ARG A 421 38.21 7.31 5.28
C ARG A 421 37.18 7.04 4.17
N VAL A 422 36.91 8.00 3.29
CA VAL A 422 35.98 7.75 2.16
C VAL A 422 36.60 6.89 1.08
N ALA A 423 35.78 6.05 0.44
CA ALA A 423 36.20 5.13 -0.60
C ALA A 423 37.00 5.82 -1.73
N PRO A 424 37.98 5.16 -2.38
CA PRO A 424 38.87 5.79 -3.36
C PRO A 424 38.16 6.50 -4.52
N TYR A 425 37.00 5.98 -4.96
CA TYR A 425 36.11 6.64 -5.93
C TYR A 425 35.74 8.06 -5.47
N TYR A 426 35.33 8.22 -4.21
CA TYR A 426 34.99 9.51 -3.65
C TYR A 426 36.20 10.42 -3.48
N GLN A 427 37.38 9.91 -3.11
CA GLN A 427 38.59 10.73 -3.07
C GLN A 427 38.93 11.29 -4.46
N ALA A 428 38.85 10.48 -5.52
CA ALA A 428 39.07 10.91 -6.90
C ALA A 428 38.02 11.95 -7.35
N LEU A 429 36.74 11.72 -7.03
CA LEU A 429 35.64 12.62 -7.32
C LEU A 429 35.79 13.98 -6.60
N ILE A 430 36.20 13.95 -5.32
CA ILE A 430 36.48 15.16 -4.52
C ILE A 430 37.69 15.91 -5.07
N ARG A 431 38.80 15.24 -5.41
CA ARG A 431 39.96 15.88 -6.08
C ARG A 431 39.58 16.61 -7.37
N ARG A 432 38.56 16.13 -8.10
CA ARG A 432 38.04 16.75 -9.33
C ARG A 432 37.08 17.93 -9.09
N ILE A 433 36.34 17.94 -7.97
CA ILE A 433 35.33 18.97 -7.65
C ILE A 433 35.91 20.09 -6.77
N ASP A 434 36.79 19.74 -5.83
CA ASP A 434 37.30 20.61 -4.76
C ASP A 434 38.77 20.25 -4.44
N PRO A 435 39.70 20.54 -5.38
CA PRO A 435 41.12 20.21 -5.21
C PRO A 435 41.77 20.95 -4.03
N ASP A 436 41.19 22.04 -3.55
CA ASP A 436 41.68 22.77 -2.38
C ASP A 436 41.32 22.04 -1.08
N PHE A 437 40.13 21.45 -0.98
CA PHE A 437 39.79 20.57 0.14
C PHE A 437 40.68 19.33 0.18
N ALA A 438 40.89 18.66 -0.97
CA ALA A 438 41.73 17.47 -1.05
C ALA A 438 43.18 17.77 -0.62
N ARG A 439 43.80 18.84 -1.16
CA ARG A 439 45.17 19.23 -0.78
C ARG A 439 45.29 19.63 0.69
N LEU A 440 44.26 20.26 1.27
CA LEU A 440 44.25 20.61 2.69
C LEU A 440 44.19 19.36 3.57
N ALA A 441 43.35 18.38 3.22
CA ALA A 441 43.27 17.11 3.94
C ALA A 441 44.60 16.34 3.85
N GLU A 442 45.13 16.15 2.64
CA GLU A 442 46.42 15.46 2.40
C GLU A 442 47.58 16.10 3.19
N HIS A 443 47.60 17.43 3.34
CA HIS A 443 48.59 18.14 4.15
C HIS A 443 48.36 17.98 5.67
N VAL A 444 47.11 17.91 6.15
CA VAL A 444 46.81 17.64 7.57
C VAL A 444 47.26 16.22 7.92
N THR A 445 46.95 15.23 7.09
CA THR A 445 47.31 13.83 7.31
C THR A 445 48.83 13.64 7.26
N ALA A 446 49.53 14.30 6.33
CA ALA A 446 50.99 14.32 6.31
C ALA A 446 51.60 14.89 7.60
N HIS A 447 50.92 15.83 8.29
CA HIS A 447 51.36 16.35 9.60
C HIS A 447 50.93 15.48 10.81
N LEU A 448 50.03 14.52 10.64
CA LEU A 448 49.63 13.57 11.70
C LEU A 448 50.42 12.26 11.65
N CYS A 449 51.16 12.01 10.56
CA CYS A 449 52.00 10.83 10.36
C CYS A 449 53.51 11.08 10.52
N ASN A 450 53.92 12.29 10.92
CA ASN A 450 55.32 12.67 11.23
C ASN A 450 55.43 13.13 12.69
#